data_AF-Q12SJ8-F1
#
_entry.id   AF-Q12SJ8-F1
#
_cell.length_a   1.000
_cell.length_b   1.000
_cell.length_c   1.000
_cell.angle_alpha   90.00
_cell.angle_beta   90.00
_cell.angle_gamma   90.00
#
_symmetry.space_group_name_H-M   'P 1'
#
loop_
_entity.id
_entity.type
_entity.pdbx_description
1 polymer ?
#
loop_
_entity_poly.entity_id
_entity_poly.type
_entity_poly.pdbx_seq_one_letter_code
_entity_poly.pdbx_strand_id
1 'polypeptide(L)'
;MRQVVQNVRLSKALLALCLGVILASSLTACTQAPKWTLFFTPLQNVTANASANTLVVADIQGYYQTEAQCLHKMQGLMKLAQMQPQSPAGVYRCANECRVEPDNSLRCQQVITSESSN
;
A
#
# COMPACT_ATOMS: atom_id res chain seq x y z
N MET A 1 -4.20 21.04 -58.00
CA MET A 1 -3.39 19.94 -57.43
C MET A 1 -2.71 20.27 -56.09
N ARG A 2 -2.10 21.46 -55.88
CA ARG A 2 -1.41 21.80 -54.61
C ARG A 2 -2.33 21.84 -53.36
N GLN A 3 -3.55 22.36 -53.49
CA GLN A 3 -4.53 22.47 -52.38
C GLN A 3 -4.99 21.11 -51.82
N VAL A 4 -5.19 20.12 -52.69
CA VAL A 4 -5.60 18.75 -52.29
C VAL A 4 -4.49 18.06 -51.49
N VAL A 5 -3.23 18.26 -51.91
CA VAL A 5 -2.07 17.66 -51.23
C VAL A 5 -1.85 18.30 -49.84
N GLN A 6 -2.16 19.58 -49.66
CA GLN A 6 -2.09 20.23 -48.33
C GLN A 6 -3.18 19.72 -47.38
N ASN A 7 -4.43 19.57 -47.85
CA ASN A 7 -5.53 19.07 -47.02
C ASN A 7 -5.31 17.61 -46.57
N VAL A 8 -4.72 16.77 -47.43
CA VAL A 8 -4.37 15.38 -47.09
C VAL A 8 -3.20 15.31 -46.11
N ARG A 9 -2.24 16.25 -46.17
CA ARG A 9 -1.14 16.33 -45.20
C ARG A 9 -1.62 16.84 -43.84
N LEU A 10 -2.54 17.81 -43.83
CA LEU A 10 -3.10 18.37 -42.61
C LEU A 10 -4.00 17.36 -41.87
N SER A 11 -4.82 16.58 -42.60
CA SER A 11 -5.67 15.56 -41.98
C SER A 11 -4.86 14.42 -41.35
N LYS A 12 -3.78 13.98 -42.02
CA LYS A 12 -2.86 12.97 -41.48
C LYS A 12 -2.12 13.46 -40.23
N ALA A 13 -1.71 14.73 -40.20
CA ALA A 13 -1.06 15.34 -39.04
C ALA A 13 -2.03 15.45 -37.84
N LEU A 14 -3.29 15.84 -38.09
CA LEU A 14 -4.33 15.85 -37.06
C LEU A 14 -4.61 14.45 -36.49
N LEU A 15 -4.73 13.45 -37.36
CA LEU A 15 -5.00 12.07 -36.94
C LEU A 15 -3.86 11.52 -36.06
N ALA A 16 -2.61 11.78 -36.45
CA ALA A 16 -1.43 11.39 -35.69
C ALA A 16 -1.35 12.08 -34.32
N LEU A 17 -1.72 13.37 -34.25
CA LEU A 17 -1.77 14.12 -33.00
C LEU A 17 -2.84 13.55 -32.06
N CYS A 18 -4.05 13.27 -32.56
CA CYS A 18 -5.13 12.69 -31.75
C CYS A 18 -4.77 11.30 -31.20
N LEU A 19 -4.18 10.43 -32.03
CA LEU A 19 -3.69 9.11 -31.58
C LEU A 19 -2.61 9.26 -30.50
N GLY A 20 -1.69 10.20 -30.65
CA GLY A 20 -0.66 10.47 -29.64
C GLY A 20 -1.25 10.89 -28.28
N VAL A 21 -2.27 11.75 -28.27
CA VAL A 21 -2.94 12.19 -27.04
C VAL A 21 -3.70 11.05 -26.36
N ILE A 22 -4.38 10.18 -27.12
CA ILE A 22 -5.10 9.01 -26.59
C ILE A 22 -4.12 8.00 -25.99
N LEU A 23 -2.98 7.74 -26.65
CA LEU A 23 -1.95 6.85 -26.10
C LEU A 23 -1.25 7.45 -24.87
N ALA A 24 -1.07 8.77 -24.78
CA ALA A 24 -0.43 9.39 -23.63
C ALA A 24 -1.34 9.41 -22.38
N SER A 25 -2.66 9.48 -22.57
CA SER A 25 -3.64 9.53 -21.48
C SER A 25 -3.92 8.18 -20.83
N SER A 26 -3.51 7.06 -21.44
CA SER A 26 -3.62 5.73 -20.84
C SER A 26 -2.50 5.37 -19.85
N LEU A 27 -1.45 6.21 -19.72
CA LEU A 27 -0.34 5.98 -18.79
C LEU A 27 -0.51 6.62 -17.40
N THR A 28 -1.63 7.29 -17.12
CA THR A 28 -1.88 7.78 -15.75
C THR A 28 -2.41 6.66 -14.87
N ALA A 29 -1.52 5.79 -14.38
CA ALA A 29 -1.84 4.94 -13.25
C ALA A 29 -1.95 5.83 -12.01
N CYS A 30 -3.18 6.11 -11.56
CA CYS A 30 -3.41 6.76 -10.28
C CYS A 30 -2.94 5.81 -9.16
N THR A 31 -1.66 5.89 -8.79
CA THR A 31 -1.13 5.20 -7.61
C THR A 31 -1.62 5.97 -6.38
N GLN A 32 -2.84 5.67 -5.95
CA GLN A 32 -3.29 6.12 -4.63
C GLN A 32 -2.31 5.55 -3.61
N ALA A 33 -1.61 6.42 -2.88
CA ALA A 33 -0.71 5.98 -1.84
C ALA A 33 -1.55 5.24 -0.77
N PRO A 34 -1.23 3.97 -0.46
CA PRO A 34 -1.99 3.23 0.54
C PRO A 34 -1.84 3.93 1.89
N LYS A 35 -2.97 4.16 2.55
CA LYS A 35 -2.98 4.87 3.83
C LYS A 35 -2.75 3.93 5.01
N TRP A 36 -3.03 2.64 4.85
CA TRP A 36 -2.99 1.66 5.94
C TRP A 36 -1.94 0.60 5.67
N THR A 37 -1.21 0.22 6.71
CA THR A 37 -0.16 -0.81 6.66
C THR A 37 -0.41 -1.83 7.76
N LEU A 38 -0.39 -3.11 7.39
CA LEU A 38 -0.48 -4.22 8.33
C LEU A 38 0.92 -4.65 8.74
N PHE A 39 1.11 -4.86 10.04
CA PHE A 39 2.34 -5.32 10.64
C PHE A 39 2.12 -6.62 11.39
N PHE A 40 3.15 -7.46 11.43
CA PHE A 40 3.24 -8.61 12.32
C PHE A 40 4.62 -8.63 12.98
N THR A 41 4.65 -8.57 14.31
CA THR A 41 5.89 -8.67 15.08
C THR A 41 5.86 -9.96 15.90
N PRO A 42 6.80 -10.90 15.66
CA PRO A 42 6.90 -12.12 16.47
C PRO A 42 7.17 -11.81 17.94
N LEU A 43 6.57 -12.56 18.86
CA LEU A 43 6.68 -12.33 20.31
C LEU A 43 8.13 -12.33 20.81
N GLN A 44 9.00 -13.18 20.23
CA GLN A 44 10.43 -13.20 20.56
C GLN A 44 11.17 -11.89 20.22
N ASN A 45 10.62 -11.06 19.33
CA ASN A 45 11.22 -9.78 18.93
C ASN A 45 10.68 -8.60 19.74
N VAL A 46 9.56 -8.77 20.46
CA VAL A 46 8.90 -7.72 21.26
C VAL A 46 9.73 -7.33 22.51
N THR A 47 10.68 -8.15 22.94
CA THR A 47 11.52 -7.91 24.13
C THR A 47 12.96 -7.51 23.81
N ALA A 48 13.43 -7.76 22.58
CA ALA A 48 14.86 -7.73 22.29
C ALA A 48 15.42 -6.34 21.94
N ASN A 49 14.62 -5.41 21.40
CA ASN A 49 15.08 -4.04 21.06
C ASN A 49 13.96 -3.05 20.68
N ALA A 50 12.69 -3.46 20.74
CA ALA A 50 11.56 -2.68 20.25
C ALA A 50 10.49 -2.68 21.34
N SER A 51 10.07 -1.51 21.81
CA SER A 51 8.82 -1.42 22.57
C SER A 51 7.71 -2.10 21.76
N ALA A 52 6.69 -2.66 22.41
CA ALA A 52 5.50 -3.17 21.71
C ALA A 52 4.85 -2.11 20.78
N ASN A 53 5.23 -0.84 20.91
CA ASN A 53 4.81 0.27 20.06
C ASN A 53 5.77 0.61 18.91
N THR A 54 7.00 0.09 18.89
CA THR A 54 7.93 0.33 17.79
C THR A 54 7.47 -0.46 16.56
N LEU A 55 7.28 0.26 15.46
CA LEU A 55 6.96 -0.30 14.14
C LEU A 55 8.21 -0.18 13.28
N VAL A 56 8.56 -1.26 12.58
CA VAL A 56 9.72 -1.32 11.69
C VAL A 56 9.30 -1.82 10.32
N VAL A 57 10.02 -1.40 9.28
CA VAL A 57 9.70 -1.76 7.89
C VAL A 57 9.74 -3.27 7.66
N ALA A 58 10.62 -4.00 8.37
CA ALA A 58 10.75 -5.44 8.25
C ALA A 58 9.50 -6.24 8.68
N ASP A 59 8.63 -5.63 9.51
CA ASP A 59 7.43 -6.29 10.03
C ASP A 59 6.20 -6.07 9.13
N ILE A 60 6.32 -5.33 8.02
CA ILE A 60 5.22 -5.05 7.10
C ILE A 60 4.74 -6.32 6.40
N GLN A 61 3.46 -6.63 6.55
CA GLN A 61 2.78 -7.76 5.93
C GLN A 61 1.88 -7.35 4.75
N GLY A 62 1.60 -6.05 4.59
CA GLY A 62 0.82 -5.56 3.45
C GLY A 62 0.35 -4.13 3.61
N TYR A 63 -0.15 -3.57 2.49
CA TYR A 63 -0.67 -2.22 2.40
C TYR A 63 -2.14 -2.24 1.94
N TYR A 64 -2.94 -1.31 2.48
CA TYR A 64 -4.38 -1.26 2.29
C TYR A 64 -4.86 0.17 2.09
N GLN A 65 -5.95 0.34 1.32
CA GLN A 65 -6.52 1.66 1.08
C GLN A 65 -7.36 2.13 2.26
N THR A 66 -8.13 1.23 2.87
CA THR A 66 -9.06 1.55 3.95
C THR A 66 -8.70 0.81 5.25
N GLU A 67 -9.12 1.40 6.36
CA GLU A 67 -8.98 0.81 7.70
C GLU A 67 -9.63 -0.58 7.74
N ALA A 68 -10.88 -0.67 7.28
CA ALA A 68 -11.65 -1.90 7.26
C ALA A 68 -10.94 -3.03 6.51
N GLN A 69 -10.29 -2.74 5.37
CA GLN A 69 -9.51 -3.74 4.63
C GLN A 69 -8.34 -4.27 5.47
N CYS A 70 -7.60 -3.37 6.13
CA CYS A 70 -6.49 -3.75 6.99
C CYS A 70 -6.99 -4.60 8.17
N LEU A 71 -8.04 -4.16 8.85
CA LEU A 71 -8.60 -4.85 10.02
C LEU A 71 -9.16 -6.23 9.68
N HIS A 72 -9.88 -6.37 8.56
CA HIS A 72 -10.39 -7.67 8.12
C HIS A 72 -9.26 -8.64 7.79
N LYS A 73 -8.19 -8.16 7.13
CA LYS A 73 -7.01 -9.00 6.88
C LYS A 73 -6.36 -9.43 8.19
N MET A 74 -6.15 -8.48 9.12
CA MET A 74 -5.59 -8.74 10.44
C MET A 74 -6.36 -9.84 11.17
N GLN A 75 -7.69 -9.68 11.29
CA GLN A 75 -8.57 -10.66 11.93
C GLN A 75 -8.50 -12.04 11.26
N GLY A 76 -8.47 -12.07 9.92
CA GLY A 76 -8.32 -13.31 9.17
C GLY A 76 -7.00 -14.03 9.47
N LEU A 77 -5.89 -13.30 9.50
CA LEU A 77 -4.58 -13.87 9.82
C LEU A 77 -4.48 -14.35 11.26
N MET A 78 -5.06 -13.60 12.21
CA MET A 78 -5.14 -14.05 13.61
C MET A 78 -5.90 -15.38 13.74
N LYS A 79 -7.04 -15.50 13.05
CA LYS A 79 -7.83 -16.74 13.04
C LYS A 79 -7.03 -17.90 12.44
N LEU A 80 -6.33 -17.67 11.34
CA LEU A 80 -5.46 -18.68 10.72
C LEU A 80 -4.32 -19.11 11.65
N ALA A 81 -3.69 -18.16 12.33
CA ALA A 81 -2.61 -18.44 13.28
C ALA A 81 -3.09 -19.32 14.45
N GLN A 82 -4.30 -19.08 14.96
CA GLN A 82 -4.91 -19.90 16.02
C GLN A 82 -5.23 -21.33 15.56
N MET A 83 -5.57 -21.53 14.29
CA MET A 83 -5.90 -22.85 13.74
C MET A 83 -4.65 -23.69 13.44
N GLN A 84 -3.46 -23.08 13.38
CA GLN A 84 -2.23 -23.75 12.98
C GLN A 84 -1.21 -23.80 14.14
N PRO A 85 -0.97 -24.97 14.77
CA PRO A 85 -0.15 -25.11 15.97
C PRO A 85 1.31 -24.65 15.84
N GLN A 86 1.83 -24.59 14.62
CA GLN A 86 3.21 -24.19 14.31
C GLN A 86 3.32 -22.70 13.97
N SER A 87 2.22 -21.94 14.02
CA SER A 87 2.27 -20.51 13.70
C SER A 87 3.05 -19.76 14.77
N PRO A 88 3.97 -18.86 14.39
CA PRO A 88 4.68 -18.05 15.35
C PRO A 88 3.67 -17.16 16.10
N ALA A 89 3.75 -17.18 17.42
CA ALA A 89 3.00 -16.24 18.24
C ALA A 89 3.55 -14.83 18.00
N GLY A 90 2.67 -13.84 17.91
CA GLY A 90 3.07 -12.46 17.69
C GLY A 90 1.90 -11.49 17.72
N VAL A 91 2.20 -10.21 17.51
CA VAL A 91 1.24 -9.11 17.57
C VAL A 91 0.97 -8.58 16.17
N TYR A 92 -0.30 -8.55 15.78
CA TYR A 92 -0.73 -7.90 14.54
C TYR A 92 -1.19 -6.47 14.82
N ARG A 93 -0.85 -5.55 13.91
CA ARG A 93 -1.19 -4.14 14.02
C ARG A 93 -1.54 -3.54 12.67
N CYS A 94 -2.56 -2.69 12.63
CA CYS A 94 -2.87 -1.85 11.47
C CYS A 94 -2.50 -0.42 11.78
N ALA A 95 -1.66 0.21 10.97
CA ALA A 95 -1.26 1.60 11.20
C ALA A 95 -1.49 2.49 9.99
N ASN A 96 -1.82 3.76 10.25
CA ASN A 96 -2.21 4.74 9.26
C ASN A 96 -1.13 5.79 9.01
N GLU A 97 -0.95 6.16 7.74
CA GLU A 97 -0.07 7.24 7.26
C GLU A 97 1.35 7.18 7.87
N CYS A 98 1.93 5.98 7.85
CA CYS A 98 3.28 5.73 8.37
C CYS A 98 4.37 6.36 7.50
N ARG A 99 5.39 6.93 8.14
CA ARG A 99 6.60 7.48 7.52
C ARG A 99 7.84 6.86 8.13
N VAL A 100 8.85 6.66 7.31
CA VAL A 100 10.17 6.15 7.74
C VAL A 100 10.95 7.31 8.35
N GLU A 101 11.44 7.09 9.57
CA GLU A 101 12.33 8.00 10.30
C GLU A 101 13.81 7.70 9.97
N PRO A 102 14.75 8.62 10.27
CA PRO A 102 16.18 8.43 9.95
C PRO A 102 16.84 7.20 10.57
N ASP A 103 16.27 6.68 11.66
CA ASP A 103 16.72 5.47 12.37
C ASP A 103 16.06 4.18 11.82
N ASN A 104 15.37 4.27 10.68
CA ASN A 104 14.62 3.17 10.05
C ASN A 104 13.41 2.68 10.87
N SER A 105 13.02 3.42 11.92
CA SER A 105 11.73 3.23 12.59
C SER A 105 10.59 3.85 11.79
N LEU A 106 9.36 3.46 12.10
CA LEU A 106 8.16 4.03 11.49
C LEU A 106 7.40 4.87 12.51
N ARG A 107 7.11 6.12 12.12
CA ARG A 107 6.14 6.98 12.82
C ARG A 107 4.83 6.97 12.06
N CYS A 108 3.75 6.59 12.73
CA CYS A 108 2.41 6.51 12.16
C CYS A 108 1.46 7.48 12.90
N GLN A 109 0.44 7.99 12.20
CA GLN A 109 -0.57 8.87 12.81
C GLN A 109 -1.48 8.10 13.78
N GLN A 110 -1.86 6.88 13.39
CA GLN A 110 -2.72 6.01 14.17
C GLN A 110 -2.19 4.59 14.10
N VAL A 111 -2.28 3.86 15.21
CA VAL A 111 -1.96 2.43 15.30
C VAL A 111 -3.10 1.74 16.01
N ILE A 112 -3.67 0.72 15.38
CA ILE A 112 -4.70 -0.16 15.94
C ILE A 112 -4.04 -1.51 16.18
N THR A 113 -4.01 -1.92 17.44
CA THR A 113 -3.51 -3.23 17.83
C THR A 113 -4.67 -4.22 17.98
N SER A 114 -4.37 -5.51 17.88
CA SER A 114 -5.35 -6.58 18.12
C SER A 114 -5.88 -6.64 19.57
N GLU A 115 -5.39 -5.81 20.48
CA GLU A 115 -5.85 -5.72 21.89
C GLU A 115 -6.97 -4.69 22.10
N SER A 116 -7.34 -3.90 21.07
CA SER A 116 -8.38 -2.90 21.18
C SER A 116 -9.73 -3.42 20.64
N SER A 117 -10.31 -4.37 21.36
CA SER A 117 -11.73 -4.74 21.22
C SER A 117 -12.26 -5.02 22.62
N ASN A 118 -12.64 -3.95 23.32
CA ASN A 118 -13.51 -4.01 24.49
C ASN A 118 -14.89 -3.49 24.07
#